data_AF-A0A7R9CYM2-F1
#
_entry.id   AF-A0A7R9CYM2-F1
#
_cell.length_a   1.000
_cell.length_b   1.000
_cell.length_c   1.000
_cell.angle_alpha   90.00
_cell.angle_beta   90.00
_cell.angle_gamma   90.00
#
_symmetry.space_group_name_H-M   'P 1'
#
loop_
_entity.id
_entity.type
_entity.pdbx_description
1 polymer ?
#
loop_
_entity_poly.entity_id
_entity_poly.type
_entity_poly.pdbx_seq_one_letter_code
_entity_poly.pdbx_strand_id
1 'polypeptide(L)'
;KLSRKLPSCQENVCLAVQDEGVYAIGCRSYTLLLDARTLQAIKKISPRYSGCGIRSASFQGNLLTIGTGVGILLFYDLRAGKYLDSSINSSRTVVLKASRGWVFPDEDYIEGFQHIKYTPAIYTHCYDTSGTRLFTAGGPLPANLYGNYAGLWQ
;
A
#
# COMPACT_ATOMS: atom_id res chain seq x y z
N LYS A 1 -29.70 8.80 4.55
CA LYS A 1 -28.36 8.40 4.07
C LYS A 1 -27.60 7.84 5.28
N LEU A 2 -27.18 6.57 5.26
CA LEU A 2 -26.50 5.94 6.40
C LEU A 2 -25.00 6.24 6.32
N SER A 3 -24.43 6.82 7.38
CA SER A 3 -22.99 7.05 7.50
C SER A 3 -22.55 6.66 8.90
N ARG A 4 -21.45 5.91 9.02
CA ARG A 4 -20.86 5.52 10.31
C ARG A 4 -19.44 6.03 10.39
N LYS A 5 -19.11 6.66 11.52
CA LYS A 5 -17.74 7.07 11.81
C LYS A 5 -16.90 5.83 12.10
N LEU A 6 -15.68 5.79 11.56
CA LEU A 6 -14.75 4.71 11.86
C LEU A 6 -14.31 4.74 13.33
N PRO A 7 -14.03 3.58 13.94
CA PRO A 7 -13.57 3.49 15.32
C PRO A 7 -12.29 4.31 15.58
N SER A 8 -11.43 4.41 14.57
CA SER A 8 -10.23 5.24 14.59
C SER A 8 -10.05 5.94 13.25
N CYS A 9 -9.81 7.26 13.28
CA CYS A 9 -9.56 8.07 12.10
C CYS A 9 -8.14 8.61 12.17
N GLN A 10 -7.18 7.92 11.55
CA GLN A 10 -5.79 8.34 11.46
C GLN A 10 -5.41 8.54 10.00
N GLU A 11 -6.02 9.55 9.38
CA GLU A 11 -5.82 9.92 7.97
C GLU A 11 -6.10 8.75 7.03
N ASN A 12 -7.38 8.42 6.85
CA ASN A 12 -7.78 7.38 5.92
C ASN A 12 -7.60 7.89 4.50
N VAL A 13 -6.91 7.12 3.66
CA VAL A 13 -6.49 7.58 2.31
C VAL A 13 -6.89 6.64 1.19
N CYS A 14 -7.21 5.38 1.49
CA CYS A 14 -7.75 4.45 0.50
C CYS A 14 -8.73 3.45 1.12
N LEU A 15 -9.58 2.88 0.28
CA LEU A 15 -10.58 1.86 0.61
C LEU A 15 -10.55 0.79 -0.48
N ALA A 16 -10.56 -0.47 -0.08
CA ALA A 16 -10.80 -1.61 -0.96
C ALA A 16 -11.97 -2.44 -0.44
N VAL A 17 -12.70 -3.06 -1.35
CA VAL A 17 -13.85 -3.92 -1.06
C VAL A 17 -13.53 -5.33 -1.54
N GLN A 18 -13.72 -6.30 -0.68
CA GLN A 18 -13.65 -7.72 -1.00
C GLN A 18 -15.05 -8.23 -1.33
N ASP A 19 -15.16 -9.13 -2.31
CA ASP A 19 -16.44 -9.72 -2.74
C ASP A 19 -17.15 -10.48 -1.60
N GLU A 20 -16.38 -11.09 -0.69
CA GLU A 20 -16.91 -11.78 0.49
C GLU A 20 -17.40 -10.84 1.62
N GLY A 21 -17.42 -9.52 1.39
CA GLY A 21 -18.01 -8.55 2.32
C GLY A 21 -17.05 -8.03 3.39
N VAL A 22 -15.79 -7.82 3.04
CA VAL A 22 -14.79 -7.18 3.90
C VAL A 22 -14.34 -5.86 3.28
N TYR A 23 -14.24 -4.81 4.08
CA TYR A 23 -13.57 -3.57 3.70
C TYR A 23 -12.15 -3.55 4.24
N ALA A 24 -11.20 -3.14 3.42
CA ALA A 24 -9.85 -2.75 3.85
C ALA A 24 -9.70 -1.23 3.73
N ILE A 25 -9.40 -0.57 4.84
CA ILE A 25 -9.22 0.89 4.90
C ILE A 25 -7.75 1.18 5.19
N GLY A 26 -7.08 1.84 4.26
CA GLY A 26 -5.70 2.27 4.45
C GLY A 26 -5.63 3.58 5.25
N CYS A 27 -4.87 3.55 6.34
CA CYS A 27 -4.61 4.68 7.23
C CYS A 27 -3.13 5.10 7.15
N ARG A 28 -2.76 6.18 7.87
CA ARG A 28 -1.36 6.62 8.00
C ARG A 28 -0.40 5.54 8.52
N SER A 29 -0.87 4.58 9.31
CA SER A 29 0.02 3.64 10.03
C SER A 29 -0.46 2.19 10.08
N TYR A 30 -1.58 1.85 9.45
CA TYR A 30 -2.15 0.51 9.43
C TYR A 30 -3.21 0.38 8.34
N THR A 31 -3.62 -0.85 8.07
CA THR A 31 -4.84 -1.16 7.34
C THR A 31 -5.89 -1.70 8.31
N LEU A 32 -7.12 -1.18 8.28
CA LEU A 32 -8.23 -1.66 9.09
C LEU A 32 -9.13 -2.55 8.24
N LEU A 33 -9.35 -3.78 8.70
CA LEU A 33 -10.37 -4.66 8.16
C LEU A 33 -11.69 -4.42 8.90
N LEU A 34 -12.76 -4.19 8.15
CA LEU A 34 -14.13 -4.11 8.66
C LEU A 34 -15.01 -5.14 7.98
N ASP A 35 -15.99 -5.64 8.73
CA ASP A 35 -17.10 -6.40 8.16
C ASP A 35 -18.05 -5.42 7.43
N ALA A 36 -18.33 -5.66 6.16
CA ALA A 36 -19.08 -4.72 5.33
C ALA A 36 -20.56 -4.61 5.73
N ARG A 37 -21.11 -5.65 6.38
CA ARG A 37 -22.53 -5.74 6.76
C ARG A 37 -22.79 -5.02 8.07
N THR A 38 -21.89 -5.19 9.04
CA THR A 38 -22.02 -4.70 10.41
C THR A 38 -21.17 -3.47 10.69
N LEU A 39 -20.19 -3.16 9.82
CA LEU A 39 -19.18 -2.12 9.99
C LEU A 39 -18.37 -2.25 11.28
N GLN A 40 -18.30 -3.46 11.84
CA GLN A 40 -17.48 -3.76 13.01
C GLN A 40 -16.05 -4.02 12.58
N ALA A 41 -15.10 -3.60 13.42
CA ALA A 41 -13.68 -3.84 13.17
C ALA A 41 -13.37 -5.34 13.33
N ILE A 42 -12.82 -5.94 12.27
CA ILE A 42 -12.35 -7.31 12.27
C ILE A 42 -10.91 -7.34 12.79
N LYS A 43 -10.03 -6.54 12.18
CA LYS A 43 -8.58 -6.59 12.48
C LYS A 43 -7.87 -5.31 12.09
N LYS A 44 -6.89 -4.92 12.91
CA LYS A 44 -5.90 -3.90 12.56
C LYS A 44 -4.63 -4.59 12.08
N ILE A 45 -4.23 -4.32 10.83
CA ILE A 45 -3.02 -4.83 10.22
C ILE A 45 -1.96 -3.74 10.26
N SER A 46 -0.98 -3.87 11.14
CA SER A 46 0.17 -2.96 11.20
C SER A 46 1.18 -3.33 10.10
N PRO A 47 1.82 -2.35 9.43
CA PRO A 47 2.96 -2.61 8.56
C PRO A 47 4.14 -3.11 9.39
N ARG A 48 4.98 -3.99 8.81
CA ARG A 48 6.22 -4.45 9.45
C ARG A 48 7.32 -3.39 9.47
N TYR A 49 7.18 -2.36 8.65
CA TYR A 49 8.15 -1.28 8.48
C TYR A 49 7.55 0.01 9.05
N SER A 50 8.31 0.71 9.90
CA SER A 50 7.91 2.03 10.41
C SER A 50 7.84 3.05 9.26
N GLY A 51 7.00 4.08 9.42
CA GLY A 51 6.85 5.14 8.41
C GLY A 51 6.11 4.74 7.13
N CYS A 52 5.64 3.48 7.00
CA CYS A 52 4.88 3.00 5.85
C CYS A 52 3.41 3.44 5.92
N GLY A 53 3.13 4.69 5.53
CA GLY A 53 1.76 5.12 5.30
C GLY A 53 1.11 4.32 4.18
N ILE A 54 -0.11 3.84 4.39
CA ILE A 54 -0.84 3.13 3.33
C ILE A 54 -1.29 4.15 2.28
N ARG A 55 -1.30 3.80 0.99
CA ARG A 55 -1.66 4.72 -0.10
C ARG A 55 -2.58 4.09 -1.13
N SER A 56 -2.51 2.78 -1.29
CA SER A 56 -3.44 2.01 -2.13
C SER A 56 -3.69 0.64 -1.50
N ALA A 57 -4.86 0.09 -1.76
CA ALA A 57 -5.23 -1.25 -1.34
C ALA A 57 -6.08 -1.90 -2.43
N SER A 58 -5.95 -3.21 -2.64
CA SER A 58 -6.85 -4.00 -3.48
C SER A 58 -6.93 -5.43 -2.97
N PHE A 59 -8.02 -6.10 -3.30
CA PHE A 59 -8.19 -7.53 -3.05
C PHE A 59 -8.03 -8.31 -4.35
N GLN A 60 -7.41 -9.48 -4.23
CA GLN A 60 -7.48 -10.55 -5.21
C GLN A 60 -7.88 -11.83 -4.46
N GLY A 61 -9.17 -12.09 -4.41
CA GLY A 61 -9.74 -13.09 -3.49
C GLY A 61 -9.36 -12.78 -2.04
N ASN A 62 -8.66 -13.71 -1.39
CA ASN A 62 -8.23 -13.59 0.02
C ASN A 62 -6.88 -12.89 0.19
N LEU A 63 -6.27 -12.42 -0.90
CA LEU A 63 -5.02 -11.68 -0.87
C LEU A 63 -5.32 -10.18 -0.86
N LEU A 64 -4.92 -9.50 0.21
CA LEU A 64 -4.92 -8.05 0.31
C LEU A 64 -3.55 -7.52 -0.10
N THR A 65 -3.50 -6.74 -1.17
CA THR A 65 -2.30 -6.03 -1.62
C THR A 65 -2.34 -4.60 -1.15
N ILE A 66 -1.22 -4.13 -0.58
CA ILE A 66 -1.12 -2.85 0.10
C ILE A 66 0.05 -2.07 -0.50
N GLY A 67 -0.23 -0.96 -1.17
CA GLY A 67 0.79 0.00 -1.60
C GLY A 67 1.04 1.05 -0.52
N THR A 68 2.32 1.35 -0.29
CA THR A 68 2.76 2.26 0.78
C THR A 68 3.36 3.56 0.25
N GLY A 69 3.52 4.54 1.14
CA GLY A 69 4.14 5.84 0.87
C GLY A 69 5.67 5.82 0.74
N VAL A 70 6.30 4.65 0.86
CA VAL A 70 7.77 4.46 0.76
C VAL A 70 8.16 3.49 -0.35
N GLY A 71 7.31 3.33 -1.36
CA GLY A 71 7.60 2.51 -2.54
C GLY A 71 7.56 1.00 -2.31
N ILE A 72 6.91 0.54 -1.25
CA ILE A 72 6.79 -0.89 -0.95
C ILE A 72 5.36 -1.36 -1.20
N LEU A 73 5.21 -2.49 -1.89
CA LEU A 73 4.01 -3.31 -1.90
C LEU A 73 4.14 -4.44 -0.87
N LEU A 74 3.09 -4.62 -0.08
CA LEU A 74 2.95 -5.69 0.91
C LEU A 74 1.76 -6.58 0.53
N PHE A 75 1.87 -7.87 0.85
CA PHE A 75 0.86 -8.87 0.53
C PHE A 75 0.39 -9.55 1.81
N TYR A 76 -0.89 -9.43 2.13
CA TYR A 76 -1.49 -9.96 3.35
C TYR A 76 -2.53 -11.02 3.01
N ASP A 77 -2.32 -12.23 3.51
CA ASP A 77 -3.26 -13.33 3.36
C ASP A 77 -4.29 -13.25 4.49
N LEU A 78 -5.56 -13.03 4.12
CA LEU A 78 -6.66 -12.91 5.07
C LEU A 78 -6.94 -14.22 5.81
N ARG A 79 -6.79 -15.37 5.14
CA ARG A 79 -7.05 -16.70 5.73
C ARG A 79 -5.96 -17.07 6.72
N ALA A 80 -4.70 -16.86 6.36
CA ALA A 80 -3.58 -17.11 7.25
C ALA A 80 -3.43 -16.02 8.33
N GLY A 81 -4.04 -14.85 8.13
CA GLY A 81 -4.00 -13.74 9.07
C GLY A 81 -2.61 -13.13 9.24
N LYS A 82 -1.75 -13.21 8.20
CA LYS A 82 -0.37 -12.71 8.20
C LYS A 82 0.06 -12.23 6.82
N TYR A 83 1.16 -11.48 6.77
CA TYR A 83 1.83 -11.18 5.51
C TYR A 83 2.43 -12.44 4.89
N LEU A 84 2.53 -12.47 3.55
CA LEU A 84 3.22 -13.54 2.84
C LEU A 84 4.70 -13.56 3.23
N ASP A 85 5.22 -14.74 3.56
CA ASP A 85 6.62 -14.96 3.89
C ASP A 85 7.34 -15.64 2.72
N SER A 86 8.64 -15.38 2.57
CA SER A 86 9.45 -15.95 1.50
C SER A 86 9.63 -17.45 1.69
N SER A 87 9.52 -18.21 0.60
CA SER A 87 9.78 -19.66 0.58
C SER A 87 11.26 -20.00 0.85
N ILE A 88 12.18 -19.07 0.55
CA ILE A 88 13.63 -19.24 0.76
C ILE A 88 14.01 -18.92 2.21
N ASN A 89 13.32 -17.94 2.81
CA ASN A 89 13.54 -17.56 4.20
C ASN A 89 12.23 -17.10 4.83
N SER A 90 11.61 -17.98 5.62
CA SER A 90 10.33 -17.72 6.30
C SER A 90 10.35 -16.56 7.29
N SER A 91 11.53 -16.06 7.69
CA SER A 91 11.65 -14.84 8.51
C SER A 91 11.48 -13.55 7.70
N ARG A 92 11.54 -13.63 6.36
CA ARG A 92 11.45 -12.48 5.46
C ARG A 92 10.07 -12.41 4.81
N THR A 93 9.39 -11.30 5.00
CA THR A 93 8.14 -10.99 4.29
C THR A 93 8.41 -10.71 2.82
N VAL A 94 7.54 -11.24 1.96
CA VAL A 94 7.54 -10.96 0.52
C VAL A 94 7.08 -9.53 0.30
N VAL A 95 7.90 -8.77 -0.41
CA VAL A 95 7.63 -7.38 -0.76
C VAL A 95 8.11 -7.11 -2.19
N LEU A 96 7.43 -6.20 -2.88
CA LEU A 96 7.94 -5.60 -4.11
C LEU A 96 8.34 -4.16 -3.81
N LYS A 97 9.54 -3.77 -4.24
CA LYS A 97 10.12 -2.44 -3.98
C LYS A 97 10.23 -1.69 -5.28
N ALA A 98 9.49 -0.59 -5.39
CA ALA A 98 9.57 0.31 -6.53
C ALA A 98 11.00 0.82 -6.74
N SER A 99 11.34 1.03 -8.01
CA SER A 99 12.53 1.82 -8.36
C SER A 99 12.27 3.29 -8.07
N ARG A 100 13.28 4.14 -8.29
CA ARG A 100 13.18 5.58 -8.02
C ARG A 100 12.09 6.25 -8.86
N GLY A 101 11.84 5.79 -10.09
CA GLY A 101 11.01 6.55 -11.03
C GLY A 101 11.71 7.86 -11.44
N TRP A 102 10.92 8.84 -11.87
CA TRP A 102 11.40 10.16 -12.28
C TRP A 102 10.89 11.25 -11.34
N VAL A 103 11.72 12.25 -11.05
CA VAL A 103 11.41 13.43 -10.22
C VAL A 103 12.02 14.68 -10.84
N PHE A 104 11.32 15.80 -10.73
CA PHE A 104 11.71 17.11 -11.24
C PHE A 104 11.83 18.16 -10.13
N PRO A 105 12.86 19.05 -10.19
CA PRO A 105 14.08 18.89 -11.00
C PRO A 105 14.85 17.65 -10.53
N ASP A 106 15.78 17.14 -11.34
CA ASP A 106 16.59 15.98 -10.93
C ASP A 106 17.23 16.29 -9.56
N GLU A 107 17.12 15.38 -8.59
CA GLU A 107 17.51 15.63 -7.19
C GLU A 107 18.98 16.06 -7.07
N ASP A 108 19.81 15.67 -8.03
CA ASP A 108 21.22 16.03 -8.14
C ASP A 108 21.43 17.55 -8.33
N TYR A 109 20.41 18.27 -8.81
CA TYR A 109 20.43 19.73 -8.97
C TYR A 109 19.99 20.50 -7.71
N ILE A 110 19.45 19.82 -6.69
CA ILE A 110 18.98 20.46 -5.46
C ILE A 110 20.06 20.31 -4.39
N GLU A 111 20.95 21.29 -4.29
CA GLU A 111 22.09 21.35 -3.35
C GLU A 111 21.73 21.18 -1.85
N GLY A 112 20.44 21.13 -1.48
CA GLY A 112 19.96 20.89 -0.12
C GLY A 112 19.31 19.51 0.16
N PHE A 113 19.08 18.68 -0.85
CA PHE A 113 18.36 17.39 -0.72
C PHE A 113 19.29 16.16 -0.76
N GLN A 114 20.61 16.34 -0.84
CA GLN A 114 21.60 15.29 -1.11
C GLN A 114 21.70 14.12 -0.11
N HIS A 115 20.84 14.06 0.92
CA HIS A 115 20.83 12.97 1.90
C HIS A 115 19.47 12.27 2.11
N ILE A 116 18.39 12.68 1.43
CA ILE A 116 17.12 11.97 1.54
C ILE A 116 16.91 11.13 0.29
N LYS A 117 17.18 9.83 0.41
CA LYS A 117 16.90 8.86 -0.66
C LYS A 117 15.40 8.80 -0.93
N TYR A 118 14.96 9.46 -2.00
CA TYR A 118 13.57 9.42 -2.44
C TYR A 118 13.12 8.01 -2.83
N THR A 119 11.88 7.69 -2.47
CA THR A 119 11.15 6.51 -2.93
C THR A 119 9.73 6.93 -3.30
N PRO A 120 9.18 6.48 -4.44
CA PRO A 120 7.84 6.86 -4.87
C PRO A 120 6.79 6.26 -3.94
N ALA A 121 5.79 7.05 -3.56
CA ALA A 121 4.58 6.51 -2.94
C ALA A 121 3.74 5.74 -3.96
N ILE A 122 3.21 4.57 -3.59
CA ILE A 122 2.37 3.74 -4.46
C ILE A 122 0.90 4.17 -4.35
N TYR A 123 0.51 5.14 -5.17
CA TYR A 123 -0.86 5.68 -5.18
C TYR A 123 -1.87 4.74 -5.82
N THR A 124 -1.45 3.87 -6.72
CA THR A 124 -2.33 2.89 -7.33
C THR A 124 -1.59 1.62 -7.70
N HIS A 125 -2.34 0.53 -7.73
CA HIS A 125 -1.91 -0.74 -8.28
C HIS A 125 -3.12 -1.50 -8.83
N CYS A 126 -2.89 -2.33 -9.84
CA CYS A 126 -3.96 -3.12 -10.47
C CYS A 126 -3.39 -4.43 -10.99
N TYR A 127 -4.05 -5.54 -10.66
CA TYR A 127 -3.74 -6.83 -11.24
C TYR A 127 -4.25 -6.91 -12.68
N ASP A 128 -3.56 -7.68 -13.51
CA ASP A 128 -4.13 -8.11 -14.77
C ASP A 128 -5.22 -9.18 -14.58
N THR A 129 -5.85 -9.59 -15.67
CA THR A 129 -6.97 -10.56 -15.62
C THR A 129 -6.56 -11.94 -15.13
N SER A 130 -5.29 -12.34 -15.28
CA SER A 130 -4.80 -13.61 -14.72
C SER A 130 -4.49 -13.51 -13.22
N GLY A 131 -4.36 -12.30 -12.66
CA GLY A 131 -4.00 -12.08 -11.27
C GLY A 131 -2.53 -12.36 -10.96
N THR A 132 -1.70 -12.56 -11.98
CA THR A 132 -0.29 -12.93 -11.83
C THR A 132 0.65 -11.77 -12.12
N ARG A 133 0.20 -10.78 -12.89
CA ARG A 133 0.96 -9.55 -13.14
C ARG A 133 0.32 -8.39 -12.42
N LEU A 134 1.17 -7.50 -11.92
CA LEU A 134 0.73 -6.35 -11.14
C LEU A 134 1.32 -5.09 -11.75
N PHE A 135 0.45 -4.15 -12.13
CA PHE A 135 0.86 -2.79 -12.43
C PHE A 135 0.89 -1.97 -11.14
N THR A 136 1.89 -1.11 -10.98
CA THR A 136 1.91 -0.07 -9.94
C THR A 136 2.28 1.28 -10.51
N ALA A 137 1.68 2.34 -9.96
CA ALA A 137 2.06 3.70 -10.27
C ALA A 137 2.01 4.61 -9.05
N GLY A 138 2.77 5.70 -9.14
CA GLY A 138 3.09 6.52 -7.98
C GLY A 138 3.88 7.78 -8.32
N GLY A 139 4.44 8.39 -7.30
CA GLY A 139 5.29 9.57 -7.41
C GLY A 139 5.71 10.12 -6.04
N PRO A 140 6.29 11.32 -6.02
CA PRO A 140 6.74 11.97 -4.79
C PRO A 140 5.64 12.22 -3.76
N LEU A 141 5.87 11.76 -2.53
CA LEU A 141 4.97 12.04 -1.42
C LEU A 141 5.00 13.51 -0.94
N PRO A 142 6.17 14.18 -0.86
CA PRO A 142 6.23 15.59 -0.50
C PRO A 142 5.53 16.48 -1.54
N ALA A 143 4.69 17.40 -1.09
CA ALA A 143 3.89 18.27 -1.97
C ALA A 143 4.73 19.27 -2.79
N ASN A 144 6.01 19.46 -2.46
CA ASN A 144 6.94 20.34 -3.15
C ASN A 144 7.76 19.62 -4.25
N LEU A 145 7.52 18.33 -4.48
CA LEU A 145 8.21 17.54 -5.49
C LEU A 145 7.23 17.13 -6.59
N TYR A 146 7.74 17.05 -7.82
CA TYR A 146 6.98 16.63 -8.99
C TYR A 146 7.65 15.40 -9.59
N GLY A 147 6.89 14.42 -10.05
CA GLY A 147 7.48 13.21 -10.57
C GLY A 147 6.47 12.10 -10.76
N ASN A 148 6.94 11.00 -11.34
CA ASN A 148 6.11 9.85 -11.61
C ASN A 148 6.92 8.56 -11.52
N TYR A 149 6.22 7.51 -11.14
CA TYR A 149 6.71 6.14 -11.15
C TYR A 149 5.63 5.25 -11.79
N ALA A 150 6.06 4.32 -12.63
CA ALA A 150 5.24 3.23 -13.13
C ALA A 150 6.10 1.97 -13.20
N GLY A 151 5.55 0.84 -12.79
CA GLY A 151 6.23 -0.46 -12.82
C GLY A 151 5.27 -1.59 -13.10
N LEU A 152 5.77 -2.63 -13.78
CA LEU A 152 5.06 -3.87 -14.03
C LEU A 152 5.85 -5.01 -13.36
N TRP A 153 5.15 -5.81 -12.56
CA TRP A 153 5.69 -6.98 -11.87
C TRP A 153 5.17 -8.25 -12.55
N GLN A 154 6.04 -9.25 -12.72
CA GLN A 154 5.76 -10.54 -13.37
C GLN A 154 6.38 -11.68 -12.58
#